data_AF-A0A2P7RPW1-F1
#
_entry.id   AF-A0A2P7RPW1-F1
#
_cell.length_a   1.000
_cell.length_b   1.000
_cell.length_c   1.000
_cell.angle_alpha   90.00
_cell.angle_beta   90.00
_cell.angle_gamma   90.00
#
_symmetry.space_group_name_H-M   'P 1'
#
loop_
_entity.id
_entity.type
_entity.pdbx_description
1 polymer ?
#
loop_
_entity_poly.entity_id
_entity_poly.type
_entity_poly.pdbx_seq_one_letter_code
_entity_poly.pdbx_strand_id
1 'polypeptide(L)'
;MRKPYYLVPVDKPSTDPFALVREAMRKTKKAALATVVLWQRERHVLIEPLDNGMLMTLMHSAKEIVPAKRAFDEMGTPKIDPEMTEIASMIIDK
;
A
#
# COMPACT_ATOMS: atom_id res chain seq x y z
N MET A 1 -8.06 -2.00 -7.10
CA MET A 1 -7.34 -1.77 -5.84
C MET A 1 -7.47 -3.04 -4.99
N ARG A 2 -6.37 -3.77 -4.71
CA ARG A 2 -6.45 -4.93 -3.80
C ARG A 2 -6.81 -4.40 -2.41
N LYS A 3 -7.80 -5.02 -1.77
CA LYS A 3 -8.27 -4.59 -0.45
C LYS A 3 -7.16 -4.86 0.58
N PRO A 4 -6.71 -3.86 1.33
CA PRO A 4 -5.78 -4.11 2.42
C PRO A 4 -6.49 -4.85 3.55
N TYR A 5 -5.74 -5.65 4.30
CA TYR A 5 -6.23 -6.41 5.44
C TYR A 5 -5.68 -5.78 6.72
N TYR A 6 -6.54 -5.55 7.71
CA TYR A 6 -6.09 -5.16 9.04
C TYR A 6 -5.63 -6.40 9.80
N LEU A 7 -4.39 -6.36 10.28
CA LEU A 7 -3.83 -7.39 11.15
C LEU A 7 -3.99 -6.95 12.60
N VAL A 8 -4.44 -7.90 13.42
CA VAL A 8 -4.61 -7.78 14.87
C VAL A 8 -4.06 -9.04 15.54
N PRO A 9 -3.63 -8.97 16.81
CA PRO A 9 -3.26 -10.16 17.55
C PRO A 9 -4.46 -11.10 17.68
N VAL A 10 -4.21 -12.41 17.61
CA VAL A 10 -5.26 -13.43 17.69
C VAL A 10 -5.81 -13.58 19.12
N ASP A 11 -4.98 -13.32 20.12
CA ASP A 11 -5.28 -13.51 21.53
C ASP A 11 -4.45 -12.60 22.44
N LYS A 12 -4.75 -12.64 23.76
CA LYS A 12 -4.05 -11.81 24.76
C LYS A 12 -2.54 -12.09 24.80
N PRO A 13 -2.05 -13.34 24.84
CA PRO A 13 -0.61 -13.62 24.80
C PRO A 13 0.12 -13.03 23.59
N SER A 14 -0.54 -12.95 22.43
CA SER A 14 0.06 -12.40 21.21
C SER A 14 0.14 -10.86 21.18
N THR A 15 -0.47 -10.18 22.15
CA THR A 15 -0.58 -8.71 22.15
C THR A 15 0.78 -8.02 22.30
N ASP A 16 1.60 -8.45 23.27
CA ASP A 16 2.90 -7.82 23.54
C ASP A 16 3.90 -8.06 22.39
N PRO A 17 4.07 -9.29 21.86
CA PRO A 17 4.92 -9.52 20.69
C PRO A 17 4.46 -8.73 19.45
N PHE A 18 3.15 -8.66 19.22
CA PHE A 18 2.59 -7.88 18.11
C PHE A 18 2.93 -6.40 18.24
N ALA A 19 2.71 -5.81 19.42
CA ALA A 19 3.01 -4.41 19.69
C ALA A 19 4.51 -4.12 19.58
N LEU A 20 5.37 -5.03 20.04
CA LEU A 20 6.82 -4.92 19.94
C LEU A 20 7.29 -4.83 18.48
N VAL A 21 6.81 -5.75 17.63
CA VAL A 21 7.15 -5.76 16.20
C VAL A 21 6.65 -4.49 15.51
N ARG A 22 5.39 -4.09 15.77
CA ARG A 22 4.80 -2.86 15.24
C ARG A 22 5.65 -1.63 15.62
N GLU A 23 6.07 -1.55 16.88
CA GLU A 23 6.87 -0.43 17.37
C GLU A 23 8.30 -0.41 16.79
N ALA A 24 8.91 -1.59 16.62
CA ALA A 24 10.21 -1.72 15.94
C ALA A 24 10.12 -1.25 14.48
N MET A 25 9.05 -1.59 13.77
CA MET A 25 8.80 -1.12 12.40
C MET A 25 8.66 0.41 12.35
N ARG A 26 7.89 1.01 13.27
CA ARG A 26 7.75 2.48 13.36
C ARG A 26 9.08 3.18 13.60
N LYS A 27 9.83 2.73 14.60
CA LYS A 27 11.14 3.31 14.96
C LYS A 27 12.15 3.23 13.83
N THR A 28 12.13 2.13 13.08
CA THR A 28 13.07 1.92 11.97
C THR A 28 12.59 2.47 10.63
N LYS A 29 11.34 2.97 10.56
CA LYS A 29 10.67 3.40 9.31
C LYS A 29 10.71 2.30 8.24
N LYS A 30 10.49 1.04 8.66
CA LYS A 30 10.52 -0.13 7.78
C LYS A 30 9.16 -0.81 7.74
N ALA A 31 8.94 -1.53 6.64
CA ALA A 31 7.84 -2.45 6.43
C ALA A 31 8.39 -3.89 6.36
N ALA A 32 7.56 -4.88 6.66
CA ALA A 32 7.90 -6.28 6.45
C ALA A 32 7.42 -6.77 5.08
N LEU A 33 8.24 -7.59 4.43
CA LEU A 33 7.84 -8.42 3.31
C LEU A 33 7.61 -9.83 3.82
N ALA A 34 6.46 -10.41 3.49
CA ALA A 34 6.09 -11.75 3.90
C ALA A 34 5.36 -12.50 2.78
N THR A 35 5.22 -13.81 2.99
CA THR A 35 4.39 -14.67 2.13
C THR A 35 3.28 -15.25 3.00
N VAL A 36 2.05 -15.14 2.52
CA VAL A 36 0.86 -15.71 3.17
C VAL A 36 0.12 -16.61 2.19
N VAL A 37 -0.57 -17.62 2.72
CA VAL A 37 -1.49 -18.44 1.93
C VAL A 37 -2.91 -17.91 2.14
N LEU A 38 -3.51 -17.36 1.09
CA LEU A 38 -4.91 -16.92 1.07
C LEU A 38 -5.63 -17.66 -0.04
N TRP A 39 -6.78 -18.28 0.28
CA TRP A 39 -7.57 -19.06 -0.68
C TRP A 39 -6.73 -20.10 -1.46
N GLN A 40 -5.95 -20.89 -0.72
CA GLN A 40 -5.06 -21.93 -1.27
C GLN A 40 -4.02 -21.43 -2.28
N ARG A 41 -3.71 -20.13 -2.27
CA ARG A 41 -2.66 -19.57 -3.11
C ARG A 41 -1.69 -18.74 -2.29
N GLU A 42 -0.41 -18.94 -2.56
CA GLU A 42 0.64 -18.10 -2.00
C GLU A 42 0.55 -16.67 -2.56
N ARG A 43 0.80 -15.71 -1.68
CA ARG A 43 0.75 -14.28 -1.96
C ARG A 43 1.88 -13.59 -1.23
N HIS A 44 2.67 -12.81 -1.97
CA HIS A 44 3.56 -11.83 -1.36
C HIS A 44 2.75 -10.66 -0.82
N VAL A 45 3.10 -10.21 0.38
CA VAL A 45 2.45 -9.13 1.08
C VAL A 45 3.46 -8.16 1.66
N LEU A 46 3.08 -6.91 1.71
CA LEU A 46 3.73 -5.85 2.47
C LEU A 46 2.94 -5.66 3.76
N ILE A 47 3.63 -5.65 4.90
CA ILE A 47 3.04 -5.41 6.21
C ILE A 47 3.64 -4.14 6.81
N GLU A 48 2.78 -3.20 7.18
CA GLU A 48 3.16 -1.86 7.65
C GLU A 48 2.46 -1.54 8.98
N PRO A 49 3.10 -0.80 9.90
CA PRO A 49 2.45 -0.37 11.13
C PRO A 49 1.36 0.67 10.83
N LEU A 50 0.14 0.46 11.33
CA LEU A 50 -0.98 1.37 11.16
C LEU A 50 -1.73 1.54 12.47
N ASP A 51 -1.77 2.76 13.00
CA ASP A 51 -2.28 3.09 14.34
C ASP A 51 -1.95 2.02 15.40
N ASN A 52 -2.99 1.38 15.94
CA ASN A 52 -2.88 0.31 16.93
C ASN A 52 -2.72 -1.10 16.33
N GLY A 53 -2.82 -1.24 15.02
CA GLY A 53 -2.68 -2.51 14.30
C GLY A 53 -1.52 -2.51 13.31
N MET A 54 -1.64 -3.37 12.31
CA MET A 54 -0.80 -3.36 11.11
C MET A 54 -1.68 -3.51 9.87
N LEU A 55 -1.22 -2.97 8.75
CA LEU A 55 -1.86 -3.07 7.45
C LEU A 55 -1.12 -4.11 6.61
N MET A 56 -1.83 -5.08 6.05
CA MET A 56 -1.28 -6.04 5.10
C MET A 56 -1.81 -5.75 3.70
N THR A 57 -0.93 -5.35 2.80
CA THR A 57 -1.24 -5.07 1.40
C THR A 57 -0.72 -6.20 0.54
N LEU A 58 -1.61 -6.77 -0.26
CA LEU A 58 -1.24 -7.79 -1.21
C LEU A 58 -0.45 -7.21 -2.39
N MET A 59 0.71 -7.77 -2.69
CA MET A 59 1.58 -7.31 -3.78
C MET A 59 1.20 -7.91 -5.13
N HIS A 60 1.40 -7.12 -6.18
CA HIS A 60 1.33 -7.59 -7.56
C HIS A 60 2.52 -8.49 -7.89
N SER A 61 2.29 -9.48 -8.74
CA SER A 61 3.40 -10.25 -9.30
C SER A 61 4.22 -9.36 -10.22
N ALA A 62 5.55 -9.56 -10.27
CA ALA A 62 6.42 -8.78 -11.15
C ALA A 62 5.98 -8.83 -12.64
N LYS A 63 5.31 -9.91 -13.06
CA LYS A 63 4.78 -10.07 -14.42
C LYS A 63 3.56 -9.18 -14.71
N GLU A 64 2.86 -8.72 -13.67
CA GLU A 64 1.68 -7.85 -13.79
C GLU A 64 2.05 -6.36 -13.81
N ILE A 65 3.32 -6.02 -13.56
CA ILE A 65 3.79 -4.64 -13.47
C ILE A 65 4.26 -4.19 -14.85
N VAL A 66 3.55 -3.22 -15.43
CA VAL A 66 4.00 -2.50 -16.62
C VAL A 66 4.99 -1.41 -16.18
N PRO A 67 6.23 -1.38 -16.70
CA PRO A 67 7.18 -0.32 -16.36
C PRO A 67 6.61 1.06 -16.71
N ALA A 68 6.76 2.03 -15.80
CA ALA A 68 6.29 3.40 -15.99
C ALA A 68 6.74 3.99 -17.34
N LYS A 69 8.00 3.78 -17.71
CA LYS A 69 8.54 4.21 -19.01
C LYS A 69 7.68 3.71 -20.17
N ARG A 70 7.42 2.39 -20.23
CA ARG A 70 6.56 1.81 -21.27
C ARG A 70 5.11 2.29 -21.18
N ALA A 71 4.60 2.55 -19.98
CA ALA A 71 3.23 3.03 -19.78
C ALA A 71 3.04 4.50 -20.20
N PHE A 72 4.09 5.32 -20.07
CA PHE A 72 4.05 6.76 -20.30
C PHE A 72 4.83 7.21 -21.55
N ASP A 73 5.55 6.31 -22.23
CA ASP A 73 6.37 6.64 -23.41
C ASP A 73 5.53 7.29 -24.53
N GLU A 74 4.24 6.95 -24.63
CA GLU A 74 3.31 7.54 -25.61
C GLU A 74 2.54 8.76 -25.06
N MET A 75 2.62 9.03 -23.76
CA MET A 75 2.01 10.21 -23.16
C MET A 75 2.93 11.41 -23.39
N GLY A 76 2.66 12.17 -24.45
CA GLY A 76 3.26 13.50 -24.62
C GLY A 76 2.90 14.43 -23.46
N THR A 77 3.61 15.55 -23.32
CA THR A 77 3.26 16.63 -22.39
C THR A 77 2.23 17.56 -23.04
N PRO A 78 0.91 17.45 -22.74
CA PRO A 78 -0.06 18.39 -23.25
C PRO A 78 0.18 19.78 -22.63
N LYS A 79 0.00 20.84 -23.42
CA LYS A 79 -0.16 22.17 -22.85
C LYS A 79 -1.51 22.21 -22.15
N ILE A 80 -1.48 22.39 -20.84
CA ILE A 80 -2.68 22.51 -20.01
C ILE A 80 -2.97 24.00 -19.83
N ASP A 81 -4.23 24.39 -20.01
CA ASP A 81 -4.69 25.76 -19.79
C ASP A 81 -4.77 26.05 -18.27
N PRO A 82 -4.14 27.11 -17.76
CA PRO A 82 -4.22 27.52 -16.36
C PRO A 82 -5.66 27.70 -15.86
N GLU A 83 -6.55 28.29 -16.67
CA GLU A 83 -7.95 28.54 -16.26
C GLU A 83 -8.71 27.22 -16.12
N MET A 84 -8.48 26.26 -17.03
CA MET A 84 -9.07 24.92 -16.94
C MET A 84 -8.56 24.14 -15.73
N THR A 85 -7.31 24.36 -15.33
CA THR A 85 -6.71 23.74 -14.13
C THR A 85 -7.36 24.28 -12.86
N GLU A 86 -7.64 25.59 -12.83
CA GLU A 86 -8.29 26.25 -11.70
C GLU A 86 -9.74 25.77 -11.53
N ILE A 87 -10.48 25.61 -12.64
CA ILE A 87 -11.83 25.01 -12.63
C ILE A 87 -11.80 23.56 -12.15
N ALA A 88 -10.87 22.74 -12.64
CA ALA A 88 -10.74 21.36 -12.19
C ALA A 88 -10.42 21.28 -10.69
N SER A 89 -9.59 22.18 -10.18
CA SER A 89 -9.24 22.25 -8.75
C SER A 89 -10.45 22.60 -7.89
N MET A 90 -11.28 23.56 -8.31
CA MET A 90 -12.53 23.91 -7.62
C MET A 90 -13.54 22.74 -7.56
N ILE A 91 -13.52 21.83 -8.54
CA ILE A 91 -14.36 20.64 -8.55
C ILE A 91 -13.84 19.58 -7.58
N ILE A 92 -12.51 19.43 -7.45
CA ILE A 92 -11.87 18.45 -6.55
C ILE A 92 -11.99 18.86 -5.08
N ASP A 93 -11.96 20.16 -4.78
CA ASP A 93 -12.10 20.69 -3.42
C ASP A 93 -13.51 20.54 -2.81
N LYS A 94 -14.46 19.98 -3.57
CA LYS A 94 -15.86 19.81 -3.17
C LYS A 94 -16.19 18.37 -2.80
#